data_AF-A0A2S9XLA2-F1
#
_entry.id   AF-A0A2S9XLA2-F1
#
_cell.length_a   1.000
_cell.length_b   1.000
_cell.length_c   1.000
_cell.angle_alpha   90.00
_cell.angle_beta   90.00
_cell.angle_gamma   90.00
#
_symmetry.space_group_name_H-M   'P 1'
#
loop_
_entity.id
_entity.type
_entity.pdbx_description
1 polymer ?
#
loop_
_entity_poly.entity_id
_entity_poly.type
_entity_poly.pdbx_seq_one_letter_code
_entity_poly.pdbx_strand_id
1 'polypeptide(L)'
;MLVNLPARLICVGLSSALLISSPALASGPTTWADAATAFTLGPRDGDITPDSANSARFGIEQQGQQLIQAGAHEQAAELYWSKGIELADPVLIVDAAEAWREQAATQRSIVAAQTAIDRVQLALDMLYFLRDSASSASWQPVAPEYLGVVIDRARAVVTDAEALIAEIEAEQAAAAQAANAPEQTERQRKPAKPGTGLIAGGSAAIVLGLGGAGLGVAGLVLGGQAQADVEDPTVYEPEHSAAEARGRTANLLAGVGIGVAVVGISVGAALIALGNKQRKRSPTEASAQVTPTLMCAGLLGLDCTGAGLSVQGRF
;
A
#
# COMPACT_ATOMS: atom_id res chain seq x y z
N MET A 1 -30.30 -0.33 33.21
CA MET A 1 -30.94 -1.18 32.18
C MET A 1 -30.05 -1.20 30.96
N LEU A 2 -29.23 -2.24 30.82
CA LEU A 2 -28.40 -2.50 29.64
C LEU A 2 -28.75 -3.91 29.17
N VAL A 3 -29.20 -4.00 27.92
CA VAL A 3 -29.70 -5.22 27.28
C VAL A 3 -28.50 -6.11 26.96
N ASN A 4 -28.51 -7.31 27.54
CA ASN A 4 -27.49 -8.33 27.32
C ASN A 4 -27.83 -9.07 26.02
N LEU A 5 -27.04 -8.85 24.96
CA LEU A 5 -27.13 -9.59 23.70
C LEU A 5 -26.40 -10.94 23.83
N PRO A 6 -27.04 -12.07 23.50
CA PRO A 6 -26.37 -13.37 23.58
C PRO A 6 -25.31 -13.50 22.48
N ALA A 7 -24.08 -13.77 22.90
CA ALA A 7 -22.97 -14.14 22.03
C ALA A 7 -23.31 -15.42 21.26
N ARG A 8 -23.66 -15.25 19.98
CA ARG A 8 -23.77 -16.37 19.03
C ARG A 8 -22.35 -16.81 18.68
N LEU A 9 -22.03 -18.02 19.11
CA LEU A 9 -20.86 -18.78 18.68
C LEU A 9 -21.04 -19.09 17.18
N ILE A 10 -20.39 -18.32 16.31
CA ILE A 10 -20.34 -18.62 14.88
C ILE A 10 -19.23 -19.66 14.69
N CYS A 11 -19.63 -20.91 14.43
CA CYS A 11 -18.74 -21.92 13.88
C CYS A 11 -18.22 -21.43 12.52
N VAL A 12 -16.98 -20.92 12.48
CA VAL A 12 -16.26 -20.73 11.23
C VAL A 12 -15.90 -22.12 10.72
N GLY A 13 -16.72 -22.61 9.80
CA GLY A 13 -16.41 -23.80 9.01
C GLY A 13 -15.10 -23.56 8.28
N LEU A 14 -14.10 -24.36 8.63
CA LEU A 14 -12.84 -24.47 7.92
C LEU A 14 -13.14 -25.09 6.55
N SER A 15 -13.54 -24.27 5.58
CA SER A 15 -13.68 -24.69 4.19
C SER A 15 -12.30 -24.99 3.64
N SER A 16 -11.99 -26.28 3.53
CA SER A 16 -10.88 -26.80 2.75
C SER A 16 -10.93 -26.20 1.34
N ALA A 17 -10.05 -25.22 1.07
CA ALA A 17 -9.82 -24.74 -0.27
C ALA A 17 -9.20 -25.89 -1.08
N LEU A 18 -10.01 -26.45 -1.98
CA LEU A 18 -9.55 -27.27 -3.09
C LEU A 18 -8.45 -26.50 -3.82
N LEU A 19 -7.23 -27.03 -3.77
CA LEU A 19 -6.15 -26.73 -4.70
C LEU A 19 -6.60 -27.18 -6.10
N ILE A 20 -7.33 -26.32 -6.80
CA ILE A 20 -7.50 -26.44 -8.25
C ILE A 20 -6.18 -25.98 -8.85
N SER A 21 -5.37 -26.96 -9.22
CA SER A 21 -4.22 -26.80 -10.09
C SER A 21 -4.68 -26.11 -11.37
N SER A 22 -4.37 -24.82 -11.49
CA SER A 22 -4.53 -24.10 -12.75
C SER A 22 -3.52 -24.65 -13.75
N PRO A 23 -3.93 -24.95 -14.99
CA PRO A 23 -3.02 -25.45 -16.02
C PRO A 23 -2.05 -24.33 -16.40
N ALA A 24 -0.83 -24.77 -16.73
CA ALA A 24 0.27 -24.01 -17.28
C ALA A 24 -0.15 -22.72 -18.01
N LEU A 25 0.21 -21.56 -17.42
CA LEU A 25 0.35 -20.34 -18.18
C LEU A 25 1.41 -20.56 -19.24
N ALA A 26 0.94 -20.44 -20.47
CA ALA A 26 1.71 -20.48 -21.69
C ALA A 26 2.87 -19.48 -21.64
N SER A 27 3.97 -19.91 -22.24
CA SER A 27 5.05 -19.10 -22.79
C SER A 27 4.65 -17.65 -23.10
N GLY A 28 5.07 -16.72 -22.24
CA GLY A 28 5.11 -15.31 -22.60
C GLY A 28 6.22 -15.05 -23.62
N PRO A 29 6.05 -14.08 -24.54
CA PRO A 29 7.09 -13.69 -25.47
C PRO A 29 8.28 -13.12 -24.70
N THR A 30 9.45 -13.75 -24.86
CA THR A 30 10.71 -13.41 -24.16
C THR A 30 11.51 -12.30 -24.84
N THR A 31 10.89 -11.52 -25.74
CA THR A 31 11.58 -10.48 -26.51
C THR A 31 10.77 -9.19 -26.56
N TRP A 32 11.28 -8.17 -25.89
CA TRP A 32 10.88 -6.76 -25.95
C TRP A 32 10.88 -6.18 -27.39
N ALA A 33 11.52 -6.86 -28.34
CA ALA A 33 11.47 -6.54 -29.77
C ALA A 33 10.09 -6.77 -30.43
N ASP A 34 9.20 -7.60 -29.85
CA ASP A 34 7.87 -7.88 -30.43
C ASP A 34 6.75 -7.00 -29.85
N ALA A 35 7.03 -6.21 -28.80
CA ALA A 35 6.07 -5.23 -28.28
C ALA A 35 5.98 -3.96 -29.15
N ALA A 36 7.02 -3.67 -29.93
CA ALA A 36 7.08 -2.49 -30.80
C ALA A 36 6.29 -2.64 -32.11
N THR A 37 5.89 -3.86 -32.49
CA THR A 37 5.18 -4.14 -33.75
C THR A 37 3.66 -4.26 -33.59
N ALA A 38 3.14 -4.29 -32.36
CA ALA A 38 1.71 -4.31 -32.08
C ALA A 38 1.09 -2.91 -31.84
N PHE A 39 1.87 -1.83 -31.95
CA PHE A 39 1.33 -0.48 -32.14
C PHE A 39 1.22 -0.18 -33.63
N THR A 40 0.56 -1.06 -34.36
CA THR A 40 0.01 -0.68 -35.67
C THR A 40 -1.14 0.27 -35.37
N LEU A 41 -0.82 1.56 -35.34
CA LEU A 41 -1.76 2.64 -35.64
C LEU A 41 -2.27 2.40 -37.06
N GLY A 42 -3.13 1.39 -37.22
CA GLY A 42 -3.94 1.28 -38.42
C GLY A 42 -4.66 2.61 -38.59
N PRO A 43 -4.82 3.12 -39.82
CA PRO A 43 -5.58 4.33 -40.04
C PRO A 43 -6.96 4.15 -39.42
N ARG A 44 -7.21 4.82 -38.30
CA ARG A 44 -8.57 5.08 -37.86
C ARG A 44 -9.10 6.01 -38.94
N ASP A 45 -9.89 5.47 -39.86
CA ASP A 45 -10.43 6.17 -41.03
C ASP A 45 -11.46 7.27 -40.65
N GLY A 46 -11.30 7.94 -39.51
CA GLY A 46 -12.13 9.05 -39.08
C GLY A 46 -11.34 10.00 -38.19
N ASP A 47 -11.49 11.30 -38.48
CA ASP A 47 -11.03 12.36 -37.60
C ASP A 47 -11.59 12.14 -36.19
N ILE A 48 -10.71 12.20 -35.19
CA ILE A 48 -11.12 12.21 -33.78
C ILE A 48 -11.55 13.63 -33.49
N THR A 49 -12.86 13.82 -33.35
CA THR A 49 -13.50 15.10 -33.05
C THR A 49 -13.92 15.13 -31.58
N PRO A 50 -14.17 16.32 -31.00
CA PRO A 50 -14.62 16.40 -29.61
C PRO A 50 -15.92 15.63 -29.39
N ASP A 51 -16.86 15.69 -30.35
CA ASP A 51 -18.15 15.00 -30.27
C ASP A 51 -18.00 13.47 -30.33
N SER A 52 -17.14 12.96 -31.23
CA SER A 52 -16.90 11.52 -31.34
C SER A 52 -16.15 10.97 -30.13
N ALA A 53 -15.16 11.70 -29.60
CA ALA A 53 -14.47 11.36 -28.37
C ALA A 53 -15.43 11.36 -27.17
N ASN A 54 -16.24 12.41 -27.01
CA ASN A 54 -17.21 12.51 -25.93
C ASN A 54 -18.25 11.36 -25.96
N SER A 55 -18.73 11.02 -27.15
CA SER A 55 -19.66 9.89 -27.34
C SER A 55 -19.01 8.56 -26.97
N ALA A 56 -17.72 8.37 -27.29
CA ALA A 56 -16.97 7.17 -26.91
C ALA A 56 -16.73 7.08 -25.40
N ARG A 57 -16.47 8.21 -24.72
CA ARG A 57 -16.24 8.27 -23.27
C ARG A 57 -17.47 7.89 -22.45
N PHE A 58 -18.65 8.32 -22.87
CA PHE A 58 -19.87 8.27 -22.03
C PHE A 58 -20.14 6.91 -21.37
N GLY A 59 -20.03 5.81 -22.11
CA GLY A 59 -20.26 4.47 -21.56
C GLY A 59 -19.18 4.04 -20.56
N ILE A 60 -17.94 4.43 -20.81
CA ILE A 60 -16.78 4.14 -19.96
C ILE A 60 -16.88 4.94 -18.66
N GLU A 61 -17.23 6.23 -18.76
CA GLU A 61 -17.47 7.11 -17.62
C GLU A 61 -18.55 6.56 -16.70
N GLN A 62 -19.71 6.13 -17.24
CA GLN A 62 -20.75 5.52 -16.43
C GLN A 62 -20.28 4.26 -15.70
N GLN A 63 -19.56 3.37 -16.39
CA GLN A 63 -19.05 2.14 -15.79
C GLN A 63 -18.02 2.43 -14.70
N GLY A 64 -17.08 3.34 -14.93
CA GLY A 64 -16.08 3.72 -13.93
C GLY A 64 -16.71 4.42 -12.73
N GLN A 65 -17.72 5.26 -12.93
CA GLN A 65 -18.46 5.89 -11.84
C GLN A 65 -19.20 4.86 -10.97
N GLN A 66 -19.76 3.80 -11.56
CA GLN A 66 -20.33 2.69 -10.78
C GLN A 66 -19.27 1.98 -9.94
N LEU A 67 -18.05 1.78 -10.47
CA LEU A 67 -16.94 1.17 -9.73
C LEU A 67 -16.47 2.08 -8.58
N ILE A 68 -16.36 3.40 -8.82
CA ILE A 68 -16.05 4.38 -7.77
C ILE A 68 -17.10 4.35 -6.65
N GLN A 69 -18.39 4.35 -7.00
CA GLN A 69 -19.48 4.28 -6.01
C GLN A 69 -19.46 2.98 -5.20
N ALA A 70 -18.93 1.89 -5.77
CA ALA A 70 -18.73 0.63 -5.09
C ALA A 70 -17.45 0.58 -4.22
N GLY A 71 -16.65 1.66 -4.18
CA GLY A 71 -15.35 1.72 -3.50
C GLY A 71 -14.23 0.95 -4.22
N ALA A 72 -14.46 0.53 -5.47
CA ALA A 72 -13.51 -0.22 -6.28
C ALA A 72 -12.61 0.73 -7.10
N HIS A 73 -11.93 1.66 -6.42
CA HIS A 73 -11.16 2.75 -7.06
C HIS A 73 -10.08 2.25 -8.02
N GLU A 74 -9.33 1.20 -7.64
CA GLU A 74 -8.30 0.60 -8.51
C GLU A 74 -8.88 0.02 -9.80
N GLN A 75 -10.04 -0.65 -9.74
CA GLN A 75 -10.68 -1.20 -10.94
C GLN A 75 -11.19 -0.09 -11.85
N ALA A 76 -11.73 0.99 -11.28
CA ALA A 76 -12.12 2.17 -12.04
C ALA A 76 -10.91 2.81 -12.73
N ALA A 77 -9.80 2.95 -11.99
CA ALA A 77 -8.57 3.53 -12.50
C ALA A 77 -7.96 2.73 -13.66
N GLU A 78 -7.94 1.40 -13.56
CA GLU A 78 -7.48 0.52 -14.64
C GLU A 78 -8.41 0.56 -15.86
N LEU A 79 -9.73 0.62 -15.65
CA LEU A 79 -10.69 0.78 -16.75
C LEU A 79 -10.42 2.09 -17.51
N TYR A 80 -10.32 3.20 -16.79
CA TYR A 80 -10.08 4.51 -17.37
C TYR A 80 -8.72 4.60 -18.06
N TRP A 81 -7.68 4.04 -17.45
CA TRP A 81 -6.35 4.01 -18.05
C TRP A 81 -6.32 3.20 -19.34
N SER A 82 -6.78 1.95 -19.29
CA SER A 82 -6.80 1.07 -20.46
C SER A 82 -7.57 1.70 -21.61
N LYS A 83 -8.75 2.29 -21.34
CA LYS A 83 -9.56 2.93 -22.36
C LYS A 83 -9.06 4.29 -22.81
N GLY A 84 -8.45 5.07 -21.93
CA GLY A 84 -7.79 6.33 -22.26
C GLY A 84 -6.64 6.12 -23.23
N ILE A 85 -5.80 5.09 -23.02
CA ILE A 85 -4.73 4.72 -23.94
C ILE A 85 -5.30 4.18 -25.26
N GLU A 86 -6.30 3.30 -25.22
CA GLU A 86 -6.94 2.75 -26.43
C GLU A 86 -7.53 3.86 -27.31
N LEU A 87 -8.21 4.84 -26.71
CA LEU A 87 -8.87 5.94 -27.41
C LEU A 87 -7.93 7.13 -27.68
N ALA A 88 -6.72 7.13 -27.13
CA ALA A 88 -5.86 8.31 -27.06
C ALA A 88 -6.62 9.52 -26.52
N ASP A 89 -7.32 9.34 -25.40
CA ASP A 89 -8.18 10.35 -24.78
C ASP A 89 -7.59 10.84 -23.45
N PRO A 90 -7.07 12.07 -23.39
CA PRO A 90 -6.45 12.59 -22.18
C PRO A 90 -7.45 12.76 -21.03
N VAL A 91 -8.76 12.94 -21.29
CA VAL A 91 -9.76 13.13 -20.23
C VAL A 91 -9.91 11.85 -19.40
N LEU A 92 -9.99 10.70 -20.07
CA LEU A 92 -10.05 9.40 -19.38
C LEU A 92 -8.76 9.10 -18.60
N ILE A 93 -7.59 9.55 -19.11
CA ILE A 93 -6.33 9.38 -18.38
C ILE A 93 -6.32 10.23 -17.10
N VAL A 94 -6.88 11.45 -17.13
CA VAL A 94 -7.08 12.26 -15.92
C VAL A 94 -8.04 11.56 -14.94
N ASP A 95 -9.16 11.00 -15.43
CA ASP A 95 -10.10 10.23 -14.59
C ASP A 95 -9.41 9.02 -13.91
N ALA A 96 -8.52 8.34 -14.65
CA ALA A 96 -7.72 7.24 -14.11
C ALA A 96 -6.80 7.69 -12.97
N ALA A 97 -6.13 8.83 -13.14
CA ALA A 97 -5.26 9.39 -12.12
C ALA A 97 -6.02 9.81 -10.86
N GLU A 98 -7.20 10.43 -11.02
CA GLU A 98 -8.06 10.77 -9.88
C GLU A 98 -8.49 9.54 -9.09
N ALA A 99 -8.88 8.46 -9.78
CA ALA A 99 -9.24 7.21 -9.14
C ALA A 99 -8.05 6.58 -8.39
N TRP A 100 -6.83 6.63 -8.94
CA TRP A 100 -5.62 6.20 -8.23
C TRP A 100 -5.30 7.06 -7.00
N ARG A 101 -5.47 8.38 -7.10
CA ARG A 101 -5.31 9.29 -5.97
C ARG A 101 -6.30 8.95 -4.84
N GLU A 102 -7.54 8.64 -5.17
CA GLU A 102 -8.56 8.24 -4.18
C GLU A 102 -8.25 6.87 -3.54
N GLN A 103 -7.76 5.91 -4.33
CA GLN A 103 -7.24 4.63 -3.84
C GLN A 103 -6.07 4.85 -2.86
N ALA A 104 -5.14 5.76 -3.21
CA ALA A 104 -4.00 6.12 -2.40
C ALA A 104 -4.44 6.71 -1.05
N ALA A 105 -5.44 7.59 -1.06
CA ALA A 105 -5.99 8.18 0.15
C ALA A 105 -6.63 7.11 1.05
N THR A 106 -7.42 6.21 0.46
CA THR A 106 -8.10 5.12 1.17
C THR A 106 -7.12 4.13 1.81
N GLN A 107 -6.06 3.77 1.08
CA GLN A 107 -5.09 2.76 1.53
C GLN A 107 -3.88 3.35 2.26
N ARG A 108 -3.77 4.68 2.35
CA ARG A 108 -2.55 5.39 2.75
C ARG A 108 -1.32 4.88 1.99
N SER A 109 -1.43 4.74 0.66
CA SER A 109 -0.41 4.17 -0.21
C SER A 109 0.33 5.22 -1.03
N ILE A 110 1.62 5.43 -0.72
CA ILE A 110 2.51 6.33 -1.48
C ILE A 110 2.64 5.88 -2.94
N VAL A 111 2.73 4.56 -3.18
CA VAL A 111 2.88 4.01 -4.54
C VAL A 111 1.66 4.31 -5.41
N ALA A 112 0.46 4.22 -4.85
CA ALA A 112 -0.77 4.57 -5.58
C ALA A 112 -0.82 6.07 -5.89
N ALA A 113 -0.37 6.94 -4.99
CA ALA A 113 -0.30 8.38 -5.24
C ALA A 113 0.74 8.74 -6.31
N GLN A 114 1.91 8.10 -6.30
CA GLN A 114 2.91 8.22 -7.37
C GLN A 114 2.36 7.76 -8.72
N THR A 115 1.64 6.62 -8.74
CA THR A 115 0.98 6.12 -9.94
C THR A 115 -0.03 7.13 -10.50
N ALA A 116 -0.75 7.86 -9.64
CA ALA A 116 -1.63 8.94 -10.08
C ALA A 116 -0.84 10.08 -10.76
N ILE A 117 0.29 10.49 -10.19
CA ILE A 117 1.18 11.53 -10.73
C ILE A 117 1.69 11.12 -12.12
N ASP A 118 2.23 9.91 -12.24
CA ASP A 118 2.82 9.41 -13.50
C ASP A 118 1.76 9.39 -14.62
N ARG A 119 0.55 8.91 -14.32
CA ARG A 119 -0.54 8.85 -15.31
C ARG A 119 -1.03 10.24 -15.71
N VAL A 120 -1.18 11.16 -14.76
CA VAL A 120 -1.67 12.51 -15.08
C VAL A 120 -0.63 13.35 -15.81
N GLN A 121 0.68 13.09 -15.61
CA GLN A 121 1.73 13.72 -16.40
C GLN A 121 1.60 13.38 -17.89
N LEU A 122 1.35 12.11 -18.23
CA LEU A 122 1.07 11.71 -19.61
C LEU A 122 -0.16 12.46 -20.18
N ALA A 123 -1.24 12.59 -19.39
CA ALA A 123 -2.41 13.35 -19.81
C ALA A 123 -2.08 14.84 -20.04
N LEU A 124 -1.28 15.45 -19.16
CA LEU A 124 -0.85 16.84 -19.31
C LEU A 124 -0.04 17.04 -20.58
N ASP A 125 0.87 16.14 -20.93
CA ASP A 125 1.64 16.22 -22.17
C ASP A 125 0.73 16.21 -23.40
N MET A 126 -0.26 15.30 -23.41
CA MET A 126 -1.28 15.25 -24.46
C MET A 126 -2.11 16.56 -24.52
N LEU A 127 -2.52 17.08 -23.37
CA LEU A 127 -3.32 18.31 -23.30
C LEU A 127 -2.53 19.55 -23.73
N TYR A 128 -1.24 19.65 -23.41
CA TYR A 128 -0.40 20.74 -23.89
C TYR A 128 -0.11 20.62 -25.38
N PHE A 129 0.03 19.41 -25.91
CA PHE A 129 0.12 19.21 -27.36
C PHE A 129 -1.15 19.72 -28.05
N LEU A 130 -2.34 19.40 -27.53
CA LEU A 130 -3.62 19.90 -28.07
C LEU A 130 -3.77 21.42 -27.95
N ARG A 131 -3.05 22.06 -27.03
CA ARG A 131 -3.03 23.52 -26.88
C ARG A 131 -2.20 24.19 -27.96
N ASP A 132 -1.22 23.49 -28.52
CA ASP A 132 -0.39 24.02 -29.58
C ASP A 132 -1.20 24.17 -30.88
N SER A 133 -1.02 25.33 -31.53
CA SER A 133 -1.55 25.62 -32.87
C SER A 133 -1.04 24.66 -33.95
N ALA A 134 0.05 23.93 -33.69
CA ALA A 134 0.59 22.90 -34.57
C ALA A 134 -0.11 21.53 -34.42
N SER A 135 -1.10 21.39 -33.52
CA SER A 135 -1.84 20.14 -33.36
C SER A 135 -2.60 19.75 -34.64
N SER A 136 -2.70 18.46 -34.91
CA SER A 136 -3.42 17.96 -36.09
C SER A 136 -4.91 18.27 -35.98
N ALA A 137 -5.51 18.80 -37.05
CA ALA A 137 -6.96 18.96 -37.14
C ALA A 137 -7.71 17.62 -37.09
N SER A 138 -7.04 16.51 -37.46
CA SER A 138 -7.62 15.17 -37.42
C SER A 138 -7.65 14.53 -36.04
N TRP A 139 -7.02 15.14 -35.02
CA TRP A 139 -7.00 14.63 -33.66
C TRP A 139 -7.28 15.74 -32.64
N GLN A 140 -8.55 15.85 -32.27
CA GLN A 140 -9.11 16.83 -31.35
C GLN A 140 -10.08 16.13 -30.37
N PRO A 141 -9.59 15.33 -29.41
CA PRO A 141 -10.46 14.60 -28.46
C PRO A 141 -11.14 15.50 -27.42
N VAL A 142 -10.71 16.75 -27.31
CA VAL A 142 -11.23 17.76 -26.37
C VAL A 142 -11.49 19.04 -27.15
N ALA A 143 -12.65 19.67 -26.93
CA ALA A 143 -12.93 20.95 -27.58
C ALA A 143 -12.00 22.05 -27.01
N PRO A 144 -11.49 22.98 -27.85
CA PRO A 144 -10.55 24.01 -27.42
C PRO A 144 -11.01 24.82 -26.21
N GLU A 145 -12.31 25.10 -26.09
CA GLU A 145 -12.92 25.82 -24.98
C GLU A 145 -12.86 25.08 -23.64
N TYR A 146 -12.76 23.75 -23.63
CA TYR A 146 -12.67 22.94 -22.41
C TYR A 146 -11.23 22.61 -22.03
N LEU A 147 -10.27 22.83 -22.93
CA LEU A 147 -8.88 22.40 -22.73
C LEU A 147 -8.25 23.00 -21.47
N GLY A 148 -8.49 24.29 -21.20
CA GLY A 148 -8.01 24.95 -19.98
C GLY A 148 -8.54 24.31 -18.70
N VAL A 149 -9.83 23.95 -18.69
CA VAL A 149 -10.48 23.31 -17.54
C VAL A 149 -9.87 21.93 -17.26
N VAL A 150 -9.63 21.13 -18.31
CA VAL A 150 -9.03 19.80 -18.15
C VAL A 150 -7.57 19.89 -17.69
N ILE A 151 -6.79 20.86 -18.18
CA ILE A 151 -5.43 21.11 -17.71
C ILE A 151 -5.41 21.49 -16.23
N ASP A 152 -6.29 22.40 -15.80
CA ASP A 152 -6.35 22.82 -14.40
C ASP A 152 -6.77 21.66 -13.49
N ARG A 153 -7.73 20.83 -13.94
CA ARG A 153 -8.11 19.59 -13.26
C ARG A 153 -6.93 18.63 -13.12
N ALA A 154 -6.20 18.37 -14.21
CA ALA A 154 -5.03 17.49 -14.20
C ALA A 154 -3.91 17.99 -13.27
N ARG A 155 -3.65 19.30 -13.25
CA ARG A 155 -2.68 19.90 -12.32
C ARG A 155 -3.10 19.76 -10.86
N ALA A 156 -4.40 19.90 -10.57
CA ALA A 156 -4.92 19.69 -9.22
C ALA A 156 -4.65 18.25 -8.73
N VAL A 157 -4.77 17.24 -9.60
CA VAL A 157 -4.43 15.85 -9.25
C VAL A 157 -2.97 15.70 -8.83
N VAL A 158 -2.03 16.33 -9.56
CA VAL A 158 -0.60 16.33 -9.18
C VAL A 158 -0.41 16.93 -7.80
N THR A 159 -0.91 18.15 -7.59
CA THR A 159 -0.76 18.87 -6.32
C THR A 159 -1.38 18.10 -5.15
N ASP A 160 -2.57 17.53 -5.34
CA ASP A 160 -3.25 16.76 -4.29
C ASP A 160 -2.52 15.44 -3.99
N ALA A 161 -2.01 14.75 -5.01
CA ALA A 161 -1.25 13.52 -4.82
C ALA A 161 0.09 13.76 -4.11
N GLU A 162 0.80 14.83 -4.46
CA GLU A 162 2.03 15.25 -3.76
C GLU A 162 1.75 15.58 -2.29
N ALA A 163 0.67 16.33 -2.02
CA ALA A 163 0.25 16.65 -0.66
C ALA A 163 -0.08 15.39 0.15
N LEU A 164 -0.77 14.42 -0.47
CA LEU A 164 -1.11 13.15 0.16
C LEU A 164 0.14 12.31 0.48
N ILE A 165 1.13 12.28 -0.41
CA ILE A 165 2.41 11.60 -0.15
C ILE A 165 3.08 12.21 1.09
N ALA A 166 3.19 13.54 1.13
CA ALA A 166 3.78 14.24 2.27
C ALA A 166 3.04 13.98 3.59
N GLU A 167 1.71 13.89 3.56
CA GLU A 167 0.90 13.51 4.72
C GLU A 167 1.22 12.09 5.19
N ILE A 168 1.23 11.11 4.28
CA ILE A 168 1.52 9.71 4.62
C ILE A 168 2.93 9.55 5.17
N GLU A 169 3.92 10.21 4.58
CA GLU A 169 5.30 10.20 5.07
C GLU A 169 5.42 10.80 6.47
N ALA A 170 4.72 11.91 6.74
CA ALA A 170 4.69 12.52 8.06
C ALA A 170 4.04 11.60 9.11
N GLU A 171 2.94 10.93 8.76
CA GLU A 171 2.29 9.93 9.62
C GLU A 171 3.25 8.76 9.94
N GLN A 172 3.94 8.23 8.93
CA GLN A 172 4.90 7.15 9.08
C GLN A 172 6.11 7.57 9.95
N ALA A 173 6.63 8.78 9.75
CA ALA A 173 7.72 9.33 10.55
C ALA A 173 7.30 9.53 12.02
N ALA A 174 6.10 10.05 12.27
CA ALA A 174 5.55 10.22 13.62
C ALA A 174 5.35 8.87 14.31
N ALA A 175 4.81 7.86 13.59
CA ALA A 175 4.67 6.50 14.10
C ALA A 175 6.02 5.87 14.44
N ALA A 176 7.05 6.07 13.60
CA ALA A 176 8.40 5.60 13.86
C ALA A 176 9.03 6.29 15.08
N GLN A 177 8.82 7.59 15.27
CA GLN A 177 9.29 8.30 16.46
C GLN A 177 8.60 7.82 17.73
N ALA A 178 7.27 7.60 17.68
CA ALA A 178 6.51 7.07 18.81
C ALA A 178 6.94 5.64 19.19
N ALA A 179 7.30 4.81 18.20
CA ALA A 179 7.83 3.47 18.44
C ALA A 179 9.24 3.46 19.06
N ASN A 180 10.06 4.48 18.76
CA ASN A 180 11.42 4.62 19.29
C ASN A 180 11.48 5.43 20.60
N ALA A 181 10.40 6.10 20.99
CA ALA A 181 10.32 6.77 22.27
C ALA A 181 10.55 5.72 23.37
N PRO A 182 11.58 5.88 24.23
CA PRO A 182 11.86 4.90 25.26
C PRO A 182 10.60 4.73 26.10
N GLU A 183 10.08 3.50 26.20
CA GLU A 183 9.01 3.17 27.13
C GLU A 183 9.50 3.59 28.52
N GLN A 184 9.11 4.79 28.96
CA GLN A 184 9.24 5.24 30.35
C GLN A 184 8.19 4.49 31.18
N THR A 185 8.25 3.17 31.15
CA THR A 185 7.69 2.38 32.23
C THR A 185 8.77 2.25 33.29
N GLU A 186 8.80 3.24 34.19
CA GLU A 186 9.12 3.00 35.60
C GLU A 186 8.05 2.06 36.19
N ARG A 187 7.89 0.87 35.63
CA ARG A 187 7.23 -0.22 36.33
C ARG A 187 8.27 -0.70 37.33
N GLN A 188 8.05 -0.36 38.59
CA GLN A 188 8.72 -0.95 39.75
C GLN A 188 9.04 -2.41 39.43
N ARG A 189 10.34 -2.69 39.18
CA ARG A 189 10.81 -3.99 38.70
C ARG A 189 10.47 -5.04 39.74
N LYS A 190 9.35 -5.75 39.56
CA LYS A 190 9.20 -7.09 40.12
C LYS A 190 10.33 -7.94 39.52
N PRO A 191 10.96 -8.85 40.28
CA PRO A 191 12.05 -9.69 39.78
C PRO A 191 11.60 -10.35 38.48
N ALA A 192 12.32 -10.07 37.40
CA ALA A 192 11.94 -10.52 36.07
C ALA A 192 12.00 -12.05 36.03
N LYS A 193 10.90 -12.69 35.60
CA LYS A 193 10.89 -14.14 35.41
C LYS A 193 11.99 -14.53 34.41
N PRO A 194 12.72 -15.64 34.64
CA PRO A 194 13.74 -16.12 33.72
C PRO A 194 13.18 -16.23 32.30
N GLY A 195 13.92 -15.71 31.31
CA GLY A 195 13.53 -15.70 29.88
C GLY A 195 12.73 -14.48 29.41
N THR A 196 12.27 -13.59 30.30
CA THR A 196 11.51 -12.38 29.88
C THR A 196 12.38 -11.41 29.07
N GLY A 197 13.66 -11.28 29.41
CA GLY A 197 14.60 -10.44 28.66
C GLY A 197 14.88 -10.93 27.23
N LEU A 198 14.88 -12.25 27.00
CA LEU A 198 15.08 -12.83 25.67
C LEU A 198 13.87 -12.60 24.77
N ILE A 199 12.65 -12.68 25.31
CA ILE A 199 11.43 -12.40 24.56
C ILE A 199 11.38 -10.91 24.20
N ALA A 200 11.64 -10.02 25.17
CA ALA A 200 11.64 -8.57 24.95
C ALA A 200 12.70 -8.14 23.91
N GLY A 201 13.92 -8.66 24.04
CA GLY A 201 14.99 -8.42 23.06
C GLY A 201 14.66 -8.99 21.67
N GLY A 202 14.03 -10.17 21.62
CA GLY A 202 13.59 -10.78 20.37
C GLY A 202 12.50 -9.98 19.66
N SER A 203 11.51 -9.46 20.39
CA SER A 203 10.49 -8.58 19.82
C SER A 203 11.08 -7.28 19.28
N ALA A 204 12.02 -6.66 20.00
CA ALA A 204 12.70 -5.46 19.52
C ALA A 204 13.50 -5.72 18.23
N ALA A 205 14.19 -6.87 18.14
CA ALA A 205 14.91 -7.27 16.93
C ALA A 205 13.98 -7.53 15.73
N ILE A 206 12.79 -8.11 15.93
CA ILE A 206 11.80 -8.27 14.87
C ILE A 206 11.28 -6.91 14.39
N VAL A 207 10.97 -5.98 15.31
CA VAL A 207 10.52 -4.63 14.95
C VAL A 207 11.57 -3.89 14.12
N LEU A 208 12.85 -3.95 14.55
CA LEU A 208 13.98 -3.43 13.77
C LEU A 208 14.11 -4.10 12.40
N GLY A 209 13.93 -5.43 12.33
CA GLY A 209 13.96 -6.17 11.07
C GLY A 209 12.83 -5.77 10.11
N LEU A 210 11.62 -5.57 10.62
CA LEU A 210 10.48 -5.10 9.82
C LEU A 210 10.71 -3.66 9.33
N GLY A 211 11.29 -2.79 10.16
CA GLY A 211 11.71 -1.45 9.73
C GLY A 211 12.76 -1.49 8.60
N GLY A 212 13.73 -2.41 8.70
CA GLY A 212 14.71 -2.65 7.63
C GLY A 212 14.08 -3.16 6.34
N ALA A 213 13.04 -4.00 6.42
CA ALA A 213 12.32 -4.50 5.25
C ALA A 213 11.61 -3.37 4.49
N GLY A 214 11.02 -2.41 5.22
CA GLY A 214 10.41 -1.21 4.63
C GLY A 214 11.43 -0.36 3.84
N LEU A 215 12.61 -0.12 4.42
CA LEU A 215 13.72 0.55 3.71
C LEU A 215 14.19 -0.25 2.49
N GLY A 216 14.20 -1.59 2.58
CA GLY A 216 14.54 -2.47 1.48
C GLY A 216 13.59 -2.33 0.28
N VAL A 217 12.28 -2.34 0.54
CA VAL A 217 11.25 -2.17 -0.51
C VAL A 217 11.31 -0.77 -1.12
N ALA A 218 11.44 0.28 -0.31
CA ALA A 218 11.58 1.65 -0.80
C ALA A 218 12.82 1.81 -1.69
N GLY A 219 13.95 1.20 -1.31
CA GLY A 219 15.17 1.19 -2.12
C GLY A 219 15.00 0.47 -3.47
N LEU A 220 14.23 -0.63 -3.51
CA LEU A 220 13.93 -1.34 -4.76
C LEU A 220 13.04 -0.52 -5.70
N VAL A 221 12.03 0.19 -5.17
CA VAL A 221 11.15 1.06 -5.96
C VAL A 221 11.94 2.23 -6.56
N LEU A 222 12.72 2.93 -5.75
CA LEU A 222 13.58 4.02 -6.21
C LEU A 222 14.66 3.54 -7.20
N GLY A 223 15.18 2.33 -7.00
CA GLY A 223 16.15 1.72 -7.91
C GLY A 223 15.54 1.38 -9.27
N GLY A 224 14.30 0.90 -9.29
CA GLY A 224 13.57 0.61 -10.52
C GLY A 224 13.29 1.86 -11.35
N GLN A 225 12.89 2.96 -10.71
CA GLN A 225 12.69 4.25 -11.38
C GLN A 225 14.02 4.80 -11.95
N ALA A 226 15.11 4.72 -11.19
CA ALA A 226 16.42 5.16 -11.67
C ALA A 226 16.96 4.30 -12.84
N GLN A 227 16.54 3.04 -12.97
CA GLN A 227 16.90 2.21 -14.13
C GLN A 227 16.11 2.61 -15.38
N ALA A 228 14.82 2.95 -15.23
CA ALA A 228 14.02 3.46 -16.35
C ALA A 228 14.62 4.77 -16.93
N ASP A 229 15.10 5.67 -16.07
CA ASP A 229 15.77 6.92 -16.50
C ASP A 229 17.08 6.69 -17.28
N VAL A 230 17.78 5.58 -17.03
CA VAL A 230 19.08 5.22 -17.64
C VAL A 230 18.88 4.47 -18.96
N GLU A 231 17.73 3.84 -19.16
CA GLU A 231 17.40 3.12 -20.39
C GLU A 231 16.77 4.03 -21.46
N ASP A 232 16.46 5.29 -21.13
CA ASP A 232 15.95 6.27 -22.09
C ASP A 232 17.08 6.77 -23.02
N PRO A 233 17.06 6.42 -24.32
CA PRO A 233 18.11 6.81 -25.27
C PRO A 233 18.12 8.31 -25.59
N THR A 234 17.17 9.09 -25.06
CA THR A 234 17.06 10.53 -25.30
C THR A 234 17.82 11.40 -24.29
N VAL A 235 18.31 10.81 -23.19
CA VAL A 235 18.98 11.53 -22.08
C VAL A 235 20.49 11.65 -22.34
N TYR A 236 21.02 12.88 -22.39
CA TYR A 236 22.43 13.16 -22.66
C TYR A 236 23.33 13.04 -21.40
N GLU A 237 24.64 12.83 -21.61
CA GLU A 237 25.65 12.40 -20.61
C GLU A 237 25.63 13.01 -19.19
N PRO A 238 25.41 14.32 -18.96
CA PRO A 238 25.45 14.84 -17.59
C PRO A 238 24.31 14.29 -16.71
N GLU A 239 23.13 14.08 -17.27
CA GLU A 239 21.95 13.58 -16.56
C GLU A 239 22.05 12.07 -16.31
N HIS A 240 22.68 11.35 -17.22
CA HIS A 240 22.97 9.92 -17.13
C HIS A 240 23.85 9.58 -15.91
N SER A 241 24.89 10.38 -15.66
CA SER A 241 25.80 10.18 -14.53
C SER A 241 25.12 10.39 -13.16
N ALA A 242 24.15 11.31 -13.09
CA ALA A 242 23.38 11.59 -11.88
C ALA A 242 22.33 10.50 -11.62
N ALA A 243 21.69 9.98 -12.68
CA ALA A 243 20.78 8.85 -12.59
C ALA A 243 21.52 7.57 -12.15
N GLU A 244 22.72 7.32 -12.67
CA GLU A 244 23.54 6.18 -12.27
C GLU A 244 23.98 6.26 -10.80
N ALA A 245 24.32 7.47 -10.31
CA ALA A 245 24.63 7.70 -8.90
C ALA A 245 23.40 7.46 -7.99
N ARG A 246 22.20 7.87 -8.42
CA ARG A 246 20.93 7.56 -7.74
C ARG A 246 20.65 6.06 -7.73
N GLY A 247 20.84 5.36 -8.85
CA GLY A 247 20.69 3.91 -8.92
C GLY A 247 21.63 3.16 -7.97
N ARG A 248 22.91 3.56 -7.87
CA ARG A 248 23.87 2.95 -6.94
C ARG A 248 23.49 3.16 -5.48
N THR A 249 23.03 4.36 -5.12
CA THR A 249 22.61 4.67 -3.75
C THR A 249 21.32 3.94 -3.39
N ALA A 250 20.36 3.84 -4.32
CA ALA A 250 19.12 3.08 -4.14
C ALA A 250 19.40 1.57 -3.98
N ASN A 251 20.27 0.99 -4.81
CA ASN A 251 20.68 -0.42 -4.67
C ASN A 251 21.40 -0.70 -3.35
N LEU A 252 22.21 0.25 -2.88
CA LEU A 252 22.88 0.14 -1.57
C LEU A 252 21.86 0.19 -0.44
N LEU A 253 20.89 1.12 -0.49
CA LEU A 253 19.78 1.20 0.46
C LEU A 253 18.94 -0.09 0.48
N ALA A 254 18.59 -0.62 -0.69
CA ALA A 254 17.86 -1.88 -0.84
C ALA A 254 18.65 -3.04 -0.22
N GLY A 255 19.94 -3.16 -0.54
CA GLY A 255 20.82 -4.21 -0.04
C GLY A 255 20.99 -4.15 1.48
N VAL A 256 21.22 -2.96 2.04
CA VAL A 256 21.33 -2.77 3.50
C VAL A 256 20.00 -3.05 4.19
N GLY A 257 18.88 -2.55 3.65
CA GLY A 257 17.54 -2.77 4.20
C GLY A 257 17.17 -4.26 4.25
N ILE A 258 17.34 -4.98 3.14
CA ILE A 258 17.11 -6.42 3.06
C ILE A 258 18.06 -7.17 4.01
N GLY A 259 19.34 -6.79 4.08
CA GLY A 259 20.31 -7.40 4.99
C GLY A 259 19.90 -7.26 6.46
N VAL A 260 19.55 -6.04 6.89
CA VAL A 260 19.07 -5.77 8.25
C VAL A 260 17.76 -6.51 8.54
N ALA A 261 16.85 -6.61 7.57
CA ALA A 261 15.60 -7.33 7.71
C ALA A 261 15.82 -8.83 7.97
N VAL A 262 16.62 -9.48 7.13
CA VAL A 262 16.91 -10.92 7.25
C VAL A 262 17.59 -11.22 8.59
N VAL A 263 18.59 -10.41 8.99
CA VAL A 263 19.29 -10.60 10.28
C VAL A 263 18.36 -10.32 11.45
N GLY A 264 17.59 -9.23 11.43
CA GLY A 264 16.69 -8.85 12.52
C GLY A 264 15.59 -9.89 12.77
N ILE A 265 14.93 -10.37 11.71
CA ILE A 265 13.87 -11.38 11.81
C ILE A 265 14.43 -12.72 12.29
N SER A 266 15.56 -13.18 11.74
CA SER A 266 16.16 -14.47 12.11
C SER A 266 16.67 -14.48 13.56
N VAL A 267 17.39 -13.44 13.99
CA VAL A 267 17.85 -13.30 15.37
C VAL A 267 16.67 -13.13 16.34
N GLY A 268 15.68 -12.32 15.98
CA GLY A 268 14.49 -12.09 16.80
C GLY A 268 13.68 -13.37 17.03
N ALA A 269 13.43 -14.15 15.97
CA ALA A 269 12.76 -15.45 16.07
C ALA A 269 13.54 -16.45 16.94
N ALA A 270 14.86 -16.50 16.80
CA ALA A 270 15.71 -17.37 17.62
C ALA A 270 15.67 -17.00 19.12
N LEU A 271 15.74 -15.70 19.45
CA LEU A 271 15.65 -15.21 20.83
C LEU A 271 14.28 -15.51 21.47
N ILE A 272 13.18 -15.35 20.72
CA ILE A 272 11.83 -15.70 21.20
C ILE A 272 11.71 -17.21 21.47
N ALA A 273 12.24 -18.05 20.57
CA ALA A 273 12.23 -19.50 20.75
C ALA A 273 13.04 -19.94 21.98
N LEU A 274 14.23 -19.37 22.18
CA LEU A 274 15.07 -19.59 23.36
C LEU A 274 14.40 -19.10 24.65
N GLY A 275 13.76 -17.92 24.61
CA GLY A 275 12.99 -17.36 25.72
C GLY A 275 11.83 -18.26 26.15
N ASN A 276 11.05 -18.78 25.19
CA ASN A 276 9.97 -19.73 25.45
C ASN A 276 10.48 -21.06 26.04
N LYS A 277 11.65 -21.54 25.58
CA LYS A 277 12.27 -22.77 26.11
C LYS A 277 12.79 -22.59 27.54
N GLN A 278 13.39 -21.43 27.87
CA GLN A 278 13.80 -21.13 29.25
C GLN A 278 12.60 -21.00 30.19
N ARG A 279 11.51 -20.35 29.75
CA ARG A 279 10.28 -20.19 30.54
C ARG A 279 9.66 -21.53 30.98
N LYS A 280 9.76 -22.55 30.13
CA LYS A 280 9.26 -23.91 30.43
C LYS A 280 10.16 -24.72 31.37
N ARG A 281 11.43 -24.34 31.52
CA ARG A 281 12.43 -25.06 32.35
C ARG A 281 12.55 -24.51 33.76
N SER A 282 12.13 -23.28 34.00
CA SER A 282 12.04 -22.76 35.36
C SER A 282 10.98 -23.55 36.11
N PRO A 283 11.32 -24.20 37.24
CA PRO A 283 10.32 -24.86 38.08
C PRO A 283 9.26 -23.81 38.40
N THR A 284 8.00 -24.16 38.17
CA THR A 284 6.86 -23.32 38.50
C THR A 284 6.92 -23.01 39.99
N GLU A 285 7.52 -21.87 40.37
CA GLU A 285 7.41 -21.37 41.73
C GLU A 285 5.92 -21.30 42.04
N ALA A 286 5.51 -21.92 43.15
CA ALA A 286 4.12 -22.04 43.57
C ALA A 286 3.45 -20.66 43.52
N SER A 287 2.73 -20.39 42.42
CA SER A 287 2.06 -19.11 42.23
C SER A 287 0.68 -19.24 42.83
N ALA A 288 0.50 -18.72 44.04
CA ALA A 288 -0.82 -18.46 44.58
C ALA A 288 -1.43 -17.33 43.75
N GLN A 289 -2.37 -17.67 42.87
CA GLN A 289 -3.10 -16.69 42.10
C GLN A 289 -4.33 -16.30 42.90
N VAL A 290 -4.30 -15.07 43.40
CA VAL A 290 -5.40 -14.49 44.16
C VAL A 290 -6.33 -13.83 43.16
N THR A 291 -7.41 -14.53 42.82
CA THR A 291 -8.42 -14.01 41.91
C THR A 291 -9.58 -13.48 42.75
N PRO A 292 -9.86 -12.17 42.72
CA PRO A 292 -11.03 -11.62 43.40
C PRO A 292 -12.27 -12.21 42.72
N THR A 293 -13.02 -13.02 43.46
CA THR A 293 -14.27 -13.61 42.99
C THR A 293 -15.42 -12.79 43.53
N LEU A 294 -16.04 -12.00 42.66
CA LEU A 294 -17.31 -11.36 42.94
C LEU A 294 -18.39 -12.44 42.88
N MET A 295 -18.80 -12.95 44.05
CA MET A 295 -19.97 -13.82 44.14
C MET A 295 -21.22 -12.96 44.03
N CYS A 296 -21.73 -12.81 42.82
CA CYS A 296 -23.05 -12.22 42.59
C CYS A 296 -24.09 -13.35 42.61
N ALA A 297 -24.78 -13.49 43.73
CA ALA A 297 -25.85 -14.47 43.92
C ALA A 297 -27.18 -13.88 43.42
N GLY A 298 -27.37 -13.86 42.10
CA GLY A 298 -28.64 -13.40 41.51
C GLY A 298 -28.72 -13.71 40.02
N LEU A 299 -29.91 -14.13 39.57
CA LEU A 299 -30.22 -14.51 38.17
C LEU A 299 -29.94 -13.39 37.14
N LEU A 300 -29.70 -12.16 37.60
CA LEU A 300 -29.45 -10.96 36.79
C LEU A 300 -28.22 -10.15 37.24
N GLY A 301 -27.38 -10.68 38.14
CA GLY A 301 -26.10 -10.03 38.52
C GLY A 301 -26.21 -8.66 39.21
N LEU A 302 -27.38 -8.30 39.74
CA LEU A 302 -27.64 -6.96 40.32
C LEU A 302 -27.40 -6.86 41.83
N ASP A 303 -27.37 -7.97 42.56
CA ASP A 303 -27.10 -8.00 43.99
C ASP A 303 -25.75 -8.68 44.27
N CYS A 304 -24.67 -7.90 44.25
CA CYS A 304 -23.34 -8.36 44.65
C CYS A 304 -23.07 -7.91 46.09
N THR A 305 -23.60 -8.65 47.07
CA THR A 305 -23.43 -8.35 48.51
C THR A 305 -22.22 -9.04 49.15
N GLY A 306 -21.40 -9.77 48.39
CA GLY A 306 -20.22 -10.46 48.90
C GLY A 306 -18.97 -10.31 48.03
N ALA A 307 -17.93 -9.68 48.59
CA ALA A 307 -16.58 -9.74 48.04
C ALA A 307 -15.88 -11.00 48.59
N GLY A 308 -15.75 -12.03 47.75
CA GLY A 308 -15.01 -13.25 48.06
C GLY A 308 -13.56 -13.17 47.58
N LEU A 309 -12.64 -13.71 48.37
CA LEU A 309 -11.22 -13.80 48.01
C LEU A 309 -10.90 -15.29 47.84
N SER A 310 -10.89 -15.77 46.59
CA SER A 310 -10.47 -17.14 46.30
C SER A 310 -8.97 -17.18 46.04
N VAL A 311 -8.27 -18.02 46.79
CA VAL A 311 -6.86 -18.32 46.56
C VAL A 311 -6.82 -19.67 45.87
N GLN A 312 -6.56 -19.68 44.56
CA GLN A 312 -6.22 -20.91 43.85
C GLN A 312 -4.70 -21.03 43.77
N GLY A 313 -4.18 -22.09 44.40
CA GLY A 313 -2.79 -22.48 44.32
C GLY A 313 -2.67 -23.94 43.88
N ARG A 314 -1.72 -24.22 42.99
CA ARG A 314 -1.13 -25.56 42.89
C ARG A 314 0.00 -25.60 43.91
N PHE A 315 -0.20 -26.38 44.97
CA PHE A 315 0.81 -26.70 45.97
C PHE A 315 1.54 -27.98 45.56
#